data_AF-A0ABD7S3Z9-F1
#
_entry.id   AF-A0ABD7S3Z9-F1
#
_cell.length_a   1.000
_cell.length_b   1.000
_cell.length_c   1.000
_cell.angle_alpha   90.00
_cell.angle_beta   90.00
_cell.angle_gamma   90.00
#
_symmetry.space_group_name_H-M   'P 1'
#
loop_
_entity.id
_entity.type
_entity.pdbx_description
1 polymer ?
#
loop_
_entity_poly.entity_id
_entity_poly.type
_entity_poly.pdbx_seq_one_letter_code
_entity_poly.pdbx_strand_id
1 'polypeptide(L)'
;MMTRVVFLIIFLTQLTGCIIGNGTICGPQTPMAMCDKKAYQALYHPTPLRDEWMKNGVGTFDLNKDWLGCGGRSDGSYTDIRSIPSESNFDYTKRNHQLFENIQHCMLNKGYIYNGRCDTDVSRENPGCQARSKAAVHGEGL
;
A
#
# COMPACT_ATOMS: atom_id res chain seq x y z
N MET A 1 11.55 19.26 -48.59
CA MET A 1 12.04 17.97 -48.03
C MET A 1 12.09 18.00 -46.51
N MET A 2 12.60 19.08 -45.89
CA MET A 2 12.69 19.26 -44.42
C MET A 2 11.35 19.15 -43.67
N THR A 3 10.27 19.72 -44.18
CA THR A 3 8.94 19.67 -43.53
C THR A 3 8.37 18.26 -43.43
N ARG A 4 8.59 17.40 -44.44
CA ARG A 4 8.13 16.00 -44.40
C ARG A 4 8.88 15.17 -43.36
N VAL A 5 10.16 15.46 -43.14
CA VAL A 5 10.99 14.79 -42.12
C VAL A 5 10.56 15.22 -40.72
N VAL A 6 10.26 16.51 -40.50
CA VAL A 6 9.77 17.00 -39.21
C VAL A 6 8.40 16.40 -38.85
N PHE A 7 7.48 16.29 -39.82
CA PHE A 7 6.19 15.64 -39.60
C PHE A 7 6.35 14.14 -39.25
N LEU A 8 7.28 13.43 -39.88
CA LEU A 8 7.56 12.02 -39.57
C LEU A 8 8.14 11.85 -38.15
N ILE A 9 9.04 12.75 -37.72
CA ILE A 9 9.62 12.69 -36.37
C ILE A 9 8.55 12.93 -35.31
N ILE A 10 7.68 13.94 -35.50
CA ILE A 10 6.58 14.23 -34.57
C ILE A 10 5.61 13.04 -34.50
N PHE A 11 5.29 12.41 -35.64
CA PHE A 11 4.39 11.25 -35.68
C PHE A 11 5.00 10.01 -35.00
N LEU A 12 6.30 9.80 -35.13
CA LEU A 12 7.02 8.70 -34.47
C LEU A 12 7.11 8.88 -32.95
N THR A 13 7.27 10.11 -32.45
CA THR A 13 7.31 10.39 -31.01
C THR A 13 5.96 10.23 -30.30
N GLN A 14 4.84 10.29 -31.02
CA GLN A 14 3.50 10.05 -30.45
C GLN A 14 3.17 8.56 -30.32
N LEU A 15 3.91 7.68 -31.01
CA LEU A 15 3.74 6.23 -30.92
C LEU A 15 4.52 5.60 -29.76
N THR A 16 5.49 6.33 -29.19
CA THR A 16 6.15 5.96 -27.94
C THR A 16 5.34 6.50 -26.75
N GLY A 17 4.09 6.05 -26.63
CA GLY A 17 3.34 6.22 -25.39
C GLY A 17 4.11 5.55 -24.25
N CYS A 18 4.35 6.27 -23.15
CA CYS A 18 5.01 5.72 -21.98
C CYS A 18 4.16 4.55 -21.46
N ILE A 19 4.58 3.30 -21.73
CA ILE A 19 4.04 2.12 -21.07
C ILE A 19 4.59 2.14 -19.64
N ILE A 20 3.98 2.96 -18.79
CA ILE A 20 4.25 2.95 -17.36
C ILE A 20 3.59 1.69 -16.82
N GLY A 21 4.38 0.64 -16.67
CA GLY A 21 3.97 -0.61 -16.02
C GLY A 21 4.19 -1.82 -16.93
N ASN A 22 4.86 -2.83 -16.39
CA ASN A 22 5.15 -4.11 -17.03
C ASN A 22 3.89 -4.99 -17.23
N GLY A 23 2.82 -4.44 -17.85
CA GLY A 23 1.51 -5.10 -18.04
C GLY A 23 0.78 -5.50 -16.75
N THR A 24 1.35 -5.22 -15.58
CA THR A 24 0.98 -5.85 -14.30
C THR A 24 0.02 -5.00 -13.47
N ILE A 25 -0.06 -3.69 -13.71
CA ILE A 25 -1.00 -2.79 -13.05
C ILE A 25 -1.80 -2.06 -14.11
N CYS A 26 -3.11 -2.27 -14.09
CA CYS A 26 -4.00 -1.72 -15.09
C CYS A 26 -4.49 -0.33 -14.69
N GLY A 27 -4.07 0.66 -15.47
CA GLY A 27 -4.69 1.97 -15.46
C GLY A 27 -5.98 1.98 -16.31
N PRO A 28 -6.75 3.07 -16.29
CA PRO A 28 -7.95 3.22 -17.13
C PRO A 28 -7.68 3.11 -18.65
N GLN A 29 -6.41 3.20 -19.05
CA GLN A 29 -5.95 3.19 -20.45
C GLN A 29 -5.44 1.82 -20.93
N THR A 30 -5.31 0.80 -20.06
CA THR A 30 -4.78 -0.52 -20.44
C THR A 30 -5.91 -1.53 -20.75
N PRO A 31 -5.86 -2.25 -21.89
CA PRO A 31 -6.85 -3.27 -22.23
C PRO A 31 -6.89 -4.41 -21.18
N MET A 32 -8.09 -4.80 -20.73
CA MET A 32 -8.28 -5.88 -19.73
C MET A 32 -7.60 -7.20 -20.09
N ALA A 33 -7.43 -7.49 -21.38
CA ALA A 33 -6.78 -8.71 -21.87
C ALA A 33 -5.29 -8.83 -21.47
N MET A 34 -4.66 -7.71 -21.10
CA MET A 34 -3.26 -7.66 -20.65
C MET A 34 -3.14 -7.56 -19.13
N CYS A 35 -4.26 -7.54 -18.39
CA CYS A 35 -4.25 -7.41 -16.95
C CYS A 35 -4.03 -8.76 -16.26
N ASP A 36 -3.07 -8.81 -15.34
CA ASP A 36 -3.03 -9.88 -14.35
C ASP A 36 -4.29 -9.79 -13.47
N LYS A 37 -5.23 -10.70 -13.71
CA LYS A 37 -6.50 -10.79 -12.97
C LYS A 37 -6.27 -10.87 -11.46
N LYS A 38 -5.19 -11.51 -11.00
CA LYS A 38 -4.86 -11.63 -9.58
C LYS A 38 -4.39 -10.29 -9.01
N ALA A 39 -3.54 -9.56 -9.73
CA ALA A 39 -3.11 -8.23 -9.34
C ALA A 39 -4.28 -7.24 -9.29
N TYR A 40 -5.18 -7.30 -10.28
CA TYR A 40 -6.39 -6.49 -10.31
C TYR A 40 -7.33 -6.81 -9.13
N GLN A 41 -7.57 -8.09 -8.85
CA GLN A 41 -8.40 -8.49 -7.71
C GLN A 41 -7.80 -8.06 -6.36
N ALA A 42 -6.47 -8.07 -6.21
CA ALA A 42 -5.80 -7.58 -5.01
C ALA A 42 -5.96 -6.06 -4.82
N LEU A 43 -6.09 -5.27 -5.89
CA LEU A 43 -6.41 -3.84 -5.80
C LEU A 43 -7.85 -3.60 -5.35
N TYR A 44 -8.79 -4.42 -5.81
CA TYR A 44 -10.21 -4.30 -5.43
C TYR A 44 -10.52 -4.85 -4.03
N HIS A 45 -9.75 -5.83 -3.57
CA HIS A 45 -9.90 -6.46 -2.27
C HIS A 45 -8.56 -6.45 -1.53
N PRO A 46 -8.11 -5.26 -1.07
CA PRO A 46 -6.85 -5.15 -0.37
C PRO A 46 -6.88 -5.98 0.91
N THR A 47 -5.74 -6.54 1.27
CA THR A 47 -5.55 -7.22 2.55
C THR A 47 -5.89 -6.24 3.69
N PRO A 48 -6.73 -6.63 4.66
CA PRO A 48 -6.99 -5.80 5.83
C PRO A 48 -5.70 -5.52 6.60
N LEU A 49 -5.55 -4.31 7.13
CA LEU A 49 -4.31 -3.88 7.80
C LEU A 49 -3.93 -4.76 9.00
N ARG A 50 -4.92 -5.29 9.73
CA ARG A 50 -4.68 -6.29 10.78
C ARG A 50 -3.85 -7.47 10.28
N ASP A 51 -4.13 -7.94 9.07
CA ASP A 51 -3.56 -9.18 8.53
C ASP A 51 -2.14 -8.96 7.98
N GLU A 52 -1.65 -7.72 8.00
CA GLU A 52 -0.25 -7.36 7.72
C GLU A 52 0.66 -7.53 8.96
N TRP A 53 0.13 -7.94 10.11
CA TRP A 53 0.88 -8.17 11.34
C TRP A 53 1.09 -9.65 11.62
N MET A 54 2.30 -10.01 12.01
CA MET A 54 2.65 -11.41 12.31
C MET A 54 3.46 -11.52 13.60
N LYS A 55 3.19 -12.56 14.38
CA LYS A 55 3.96 -12.93 15.56
C LYS A 55 4.05 -14.46 15.65
N ASN A 56 5.24 -14.99 15.89
CA ASN A 56 5.47 -16.43 15.93
C ASN A 56 4.62 -17.08 17.03
N GLY A 57 3.95 -18.19 16.69
CA GLY A 57 3.10 -18.93 17.62
C GLY A 57 1.76 -18.27 17.94
N VAL A 58 1.40 -17.17 17.28
CA VAL A 58 0.12 -16.47 17.48
C VAL A 58 -0.84 -16.79 16.33
N GLY A 59 -2.03 -17.28 16.68
CA GLY A 59 -3.11 -17.53 15.73
C GLY A 59 -3.91 -16.27 15.38
N THR A 60 -4.81 -16.40 14.41
CA THR A 60 -5.68 -15.31 13.93
C THR A 60 -6.60 -14.77 15.02
N PHE A 61 -7.06 -15.61 15.95
CA PHE A 61 -7.91 -15.20 17.06
C PHE A 61 -7.18 -14.22 18.00
N ASP A 62 -5.97 -14.57 18.44
CA ASP A 62 -5.17 -13.73 19.32
C ASP A 62 -4.68 -12.47 18.61
N LEU A 63 -4.32 -12.56 17.32
CA LEU A 63 -4.06 -11.39 16.48
C LEU A 63 -5.26 -10.43 16.47
N ASN A 64 -6.47 -10.95 16.25
CA ASN A 64 -7.66 -10.12 16.22
C ASN A 64 -7.97 -9.50 17.59
N LYS A 65 -7.76 -10.25 18.68
CA LYS A 65 -7.91 -9.73 20.05
C LYS A 65 -6.93 -8.59 20.33
N ASP A 66 -5.65 -8.78 19.98
CA ASP A 66 -4.63 -7.76 20.19
C ASP A 66 -4.83 -6.54 19.28
N TRP A 67 -5.23 -6.75 18.03
CA TRP A 67 -5.62 -5.69 17.10
C TRP A 67 -6.75 -4.82 17.64
N LEU A 68 -7.84 -5.43 18.09
CA LEU A 68 -8.95 -4.73 18.74
C LEU A 68 -8.47 -4.01 20.00
N GLY A 69 -7.62 -4.65 20.80
CA GLY A 69 -7.03 -4.05 22.01
C GLY A 69 -6.14 -2.84 21.73
N CYS A 70 -5.52 -2.77 20.55
CA CYS A 70 -4.71 -1.64 20.11
C CYS A 70 -5.55 -0.50 19.48
N GLY A 71 -6.87 -0.65 19.34
CA GLY A 71 -7.76 0.35 18.75
C GLY A 71 -8.12 0.08 17.28
N GLY A 72 -7.74 -1.08 16.76
CA GLY A 72 -8.22 -1.57 15.47
C GLY A 72 -9.68 -2.03 15.52
N ARG A 73 -10.25 -2.32 14.35
CA ARG A 73 -11.64 -2.76 14.18
C ARG A 73 -11.75 -4.23 13.82
N SER A 74 -12.94 -4.81 14.00
CA SER A 74 -13.21 -6.23 13.74
C SER A 74 -13.10 -6.61 12.27
N ASP A 75 -13.32 -5.66 11.36
CA ASP A 75 -13.11 -5.81 9.92
C ASP A 75 -11.63 -5.72 9.50
N GLY A 76 -10.71 -5.50 10.45
CA GLY A 76 -9.28 -5.36 10.21
C GLY A 76 -8.85 -3.96 9.77
N SER A 77 -9.77 -3.00 9.70
CA SER A 77 -9.47 -1.58 9.44
C SER A 77 -9.22 -0.80 10.74
N TYR A 78 -8.85 0.47 10.61
CA TYR A 78 -8.73 1.42 11.74
C TYR A 78 -9.49 2.73 11.51
N THR A 79 -10.07 2.91 10.32
CA THR A 79 -10.64 4.18 9.85
C THR A 79 -12.08 4.31 10.32
N ASP A 80 -12.28 4.66 11.59
CA ASP A 80 -13.58 5.11 12.12
C ASP A 80 -13.38 6.27 13.10
N ILE A 81 -12.55 7.23 12.69
CA ILE A 81 -12.46 8.50 13.40
C ILE A 81 -13.77 9.23 13.12
N ARG A 82 -14.52 9.52 14.19
CA ARG A 82 -15.74 10.34 14.11
C ARG A 82 -15.44 11.56 13.24
N SER A 83 -16.21 11.69 12.15
CA SER A 83 -16.17 12.88 11.31
C SER A 83 -16.53 14.07 12.18
N ILE A 84 -15.62 15.04 12.26
CA ILE A 84 -15.87 16.28 12.98
C ILE A 84 -16.51 17.25 11.99
N PRO A 85 -17.71 17.79 12.28
CA PRO A 85 -18.33 18.77 11.39
C PRO A 85 -17.39 19.95 11.14
N SER A 86 -17.29 20.39 9.89
CA SER A 86 -16.43 21.51 9.44
C SER A 86 -14.93 21.27 9.49
N GLU A 87 -14.51 20.02 9.68
CA GLU A 87 -13.10 19.67 9.59
C GLU A 87 -12.57 19.70 8.14
N SER A 88 -11.33 20.16 7.96
CA SER A 88 -10.63 20.02 6.68
C SER A 88 -10.23 18.57 6.40
N ASN A 89 -10.18 18.18 5.12
CA ASN A 89 -9.65 16.86 4.73
C ASN A 89 -8.21 16.64 5.22
N PHE A 90 -7.42 17.71 5.34
CA PHE A 90 -6.06 17.65 5.83
C PHE A 90 -6.01 17.24 7.31
N ASP A 91 -6.83 17.87 8.15
CA ASP A 91 -6.89 17.56 9.59
C ASP A 91 -7.42 16.14 9.81
N TYR A 92 -8.39 15.71 8.99
CA TYR A 92 -8.95 14.36 9.05
C TYR A 92 -7.87 13.32 8.77
N THR A 93 -7.12 13.54 7.68
CA THR A 93 -6.02 12.67 7.26
C THR A 93 -4.92 12.63 8.33
N LYS A 94 -4.58 13.78 8.93
CA LYS A 94 -3.58 13.88 9.99
C LYS A 94 -4.00 13.07 11.23
N ARG A 95 -5.25 13.18 11.68
CA ARG A 95 -5.74 12.37 12.80
C ARG A 95 -5.77 10.89 12.47
N ASN A 96 -6.17 10.54 11.25
CA ASN A 96 -6.17 9.16 10.80
C ASN A 96 -4.77 8.55 10.80
N HIS A 97 -3.79 9.31 10.31
CA HIS A 97 -2.38 8.93 10.40
C HIS A 97 -1.93 8.73 11.85
N GLN A 98 -2.22 9.69 12.75
CA GLN A 98 -1.86 9.59 14.17
C GLN A 98 -2.49 8.36 14.85
N LEU A 99 -3.74 8.04 14.54
CA LEU A 99 -4.40 6.84 15.05
C LEU A 99 -3.66 5.57 14.60
N PHE A 100 -3.29 5.50 13.32
CA PHE A 100 -2.54 4.37 12.80
C PHE A 100 -1.15 4.24 13.42
N GLU A 101 -0.44 5.36 13.65
CA GLU A 101 0.86 5.35 14.36
C GLU A 101 0.72 4.80 15.78
N ASN A 102 -0.34 5.17 16.51
CA ASN A 102 -0.59 4.64 17.85
C ASN A 102 -0.87 3.13 17.84
N ILE A 103 -1.65 2.65 16.87
CA ILE A 103 -1.90 1.21 16.68
C ILE A 103 -0.58 0.49 16.38
N GLN A 104 0.24 1.04 15.48
CA GLN A 104 1.54 0.47 15.14
C GLN A 104 2.43 0.33 16.37
N HIS A 105 2.59 1.40 17.16
CA HIS A 105 3.35 1.34 18.41
C HIS A 105 2.82 0.25 19.36
N CYS A 106 1.51 0.13 19.52
CA CYS A 106 0.90 -0.89 20.38
C CYS A 106 1.22 -2.31 19.90
N MET A 107 1.06 -2.57 18.60
CA MET A 107 1.33 -3.88 17.99
C MET A 107 2.83 -4.25 18.09
N LEU A 108 3.71 -3.28 17.81
CA LEU A 108 5.16 -3.47 17.92
C LEU A 108 5.58 -3.76 19.37
N ASN A 109 5.01 -3.05 20.35
CA ASN A 109 5.26 -3.31 21.78
C ASN A 109 4.76 -4.70 22.23
N LYS A 110 3.74 -5.24 21.58
CA LYS A 110 3.27 -6.62 21.78
C LYS A 110 4.17 -7.65 21.09
N GLY A 111 5.20 -7.23 20.36
CA GLY A 111 6.15 -8.09 19.66
C GLY A 111 5.66 -8.61 18.31
N TYR A 112 4.70 -7.93 17.69
CA TYR A 112 4.34 -8.20 16.30
C TYR A 112 5.33 -7.55 15.35
N ILE A 113 5.47 -8.18 14.18
CA ILE A 113 6.26 -7.73 13.04
C ILE A 113 5.26 -7.25 11.98
N TYR A 114 5.49 -6.06 11.45
CA TYR A 114 4.69 -5.48 10.38
C TYR A 114 5.28 -5.86 9.02
N ASN A 115 4.45 -6.50 8.19
CA ASN A 115 4.79 -6.97 6.85
C ASN A 115 4.19 -6.11 5.74
N GLY A 116 3.46 -5.04 6.09
CA GLY A 116 2.92 -4.05 5.18
C GLY A 116 3.96 -3.11 4.61
N ARG A 117 3.52 -1.99 4.02
CA ARG A 117 4.44 -0.95 3.52
C ARG A 117 4.96 -0.10 4.68
N CYS A 118 6.27 0.01 4.84
CA CYS A 118 6.93 0.79 5.89
C CYS A 118 6.95 2.31 5.57
N ASP A 119 5.80 2.89 5.23
CA ASP A 119 5.73 4.26 4.70
C ASP A 119 5.49 5.30 5.81
N THR A 120 5.28 4.86 7.05
CA THR A 120 5.07 5.71 8.24
C THR A 120 6.38 5.94 8.99
N ASP A 121 6.46 7.01 9.79
CA ASP A 121 7.69 7.30 10.55
C ASP A 121 8.02 6.17 11.54
N VAL A 122 6.99 5.61 12.18
CA VAL A 122 7.13 4.52 13.15
C VAL A 122 7.58 3.21 12.50
N SER A 123 7.02 2.87 11.34
CA SER A 123 7.42 1.66 10.62
C SER A 123 8.81 1.80 9.99
N ARG A 124 9.24 3.01 9.63
CA ARG A 124 10.58 3.28 9.10
C ARG A 124 11.69 3.14 10.14
N GLU A 125 11.40 3.48 11.39
CA GLU A 125 12.36 3.46 12.49
C GLU A 125 12.38 2.12 13.25
N ASN A 126 11.32 1.31 13.15
CA ASN A 126 11.22 0.05 13.89
C ASN A 126 11.80 -1.16 13.11
N PRO A 127 12.73 -1.94 13.69
CA PRO A 127 13.26 -3.17 13.07
C PRO A 127 12.20 -4.26 12.83
N GLY A 128 11.02 -4.13 13.44
CA GLY A 128 9.85 -4.97 13.19
C GLY A 128 9.15 -4.69 11.86
N CYS A 129 9.56 -3.69 11.08
CA CYS A 129 9.04 -3.49 9.72
C CYS A 129 9.92 -4.20 8.68
N GLN A 130 9.49 -5.37 8.22
CA GLN A 130 10.27 -6.21 7.29
C GLN A 130 10.15 -5.80 5.80
N ALA A 131 9.52 -4.68 5.45
CA ALA A 131 9.46 -4.26 4.04
C ALA A 131 10.86 -3.88 3.48
N ARG A 132 11.80 -3.45 4.33
CA ARG A 132 13.20 -3.22 3.93
C ARG A 132 13.89 -4.50 3.46
N SER A 133 13.61 -5.65 4.06
CA SER A 133 14.21 -6.92 3.64
C SER A 133 13.54 -7.53 2.40
N LYS A 134 12.24 -7.29 2.14
CA LYS A 134 11.57 -7.82 0.94
C LYS A 134 11.92 -7.08 -0.35
N ALA A 135 12.18 -5.77 -0.29
CA ALA A 135 12.66 -5.01 -1.46
C ALA A 135 14.07 -5.47 -1.91
N ALA A 136 14.93 -5.89 -0.97
CA ALA A 136 16.25 -6.43 -1.28
C ALA A 136 16.21 -7.83 -1.92
N VAL A 137 15.20 -8.66 -1.60
CA VAL A 137 15.06 -10.02 -2.15
C VAL A 137 14.50 -10.05 -3.58
N HIS A 138 13.85 -8.97 -4.05
CA HIS A 138 13.43 -8.82 -5.45
C HIS A 138 14.37 -7.94 -6.30
N GLY A 139 15.52 -7.54 -5.75
CA GLY A 139 16.53 -6.74 -6.44
C GLY A 139 17.66 -7.54 -7.10
N GLU A 140 17.73 -8.87 -6.95
CA GLU A 140 18.72 -9.70 -7.62
C GLU A 140 18.11 -10.36 -8.87
N GLY A 141 17.98 -9.56 -9.92
CA GLY A 141 17.43 -10.02 -11.19
C GLY A 141 17.37 -8.93 -12.26
N LEU A 142 18.44 -8.14 -12.39
CA LEU A 142 18.75 -7.35 -13.58
C LEU A 142 20.16 -7.67 -14.04
#